data_AF-A0A364MZW7-F1
#
_entry.id   AF-A0A364MZW7-F1
#
_cell.length_a   1.000
_cell.length_b   1.000
_cell.length_c   1.000
_cell.angle_alpha   90.00
_cell.angle_beta   90.00
_cell.angle_gamma   90.00
#
_symmetry.space_group_name_H-M   'P 1'
#
loop_
_entity.id
_entity.type
_entity.pdbx_description
1 polymer ?
#
loop_
_entity_poly.entity_id
_entity_poly.type
_entity_poly.pdbx_seq_one_letter_code
_entity_poly.pdbx_strand_id
1 'polypeptide(L)'
;MDPVTPIPLPKIEEPEDYNTNYILYWHHVGLEHNRVTHTVGGPQTGPPISARALGMLQLAAHDAYFAINPSCDFTTFLTPGAENAAYRLPDLNGANDARQAVAGASIKMLSELYSKPVTQPNPNPGANISDNAYEQLELVLDRSIADAPGGVDQASASFVFGQAVAEVFFNLLFHPPGASQEGYHPTPGRYKFDDEPTHPVVLIPVNPNNPDGPKMPFRQYHGPFYGTSAKRLGTQTEHMIADPPGIRSAADEGAEYDDSIRVAIAMGGAIGLNSTKRSPYQTTQGIYWAYDGSNLIGTPPRFYNQIVRRIAVTYKKESDLAASETNNADFARLLALVNVACADAGIFSWKEKWEFEFWRPLSGVRDDGRPDHGDPFWLTLGAPATNTNDIPFKPPFPAYPSGHATFGGAAFQMVRRYYNGRVGTWKNDEPDTIAIDMMVSEELNGLSRDLRQPYDPSAPITDQPGIVRTRVVRHFSSAWELMFENAISRLFLGVHWRFDAAAARDILIPTTTKDVYAKDENGATVFQNVEDVRYTTLGTREGHEGLLPIGGVPLGIGIADEIFESGLRPTPVERQPMGDGGEGVGGRKEEVMVVDGGMWEGEQVPAMDQAP
;
A
#
# COMPACT_ATOMS: atom_id res chain seq x y z
N MET A 1 -29.15 -21.39 -2.62
CA MET A 1 -28.00 -20.88 -3.39
C MET A 1 -27.15 -22.09 -3.68
N ASP A 2 -26.72 -22.26 -4.93
CA ASP A 2 -25.72 -23.29 -5.23
C ASP A 2 -24.42 -22.91 -4.51
N PRO A 3 -23.68 -23.89 -3.94
CA PRO A 3 -22.45 -23.60 -3.21
C PRO A 3 -21.41 -22.95 -4.14
N VAL A 4 -20.79 -21.86 -3.68
CA VAL A 4 -19.69 -21.19 -4.38
C VAL A 4 -18.50 -22.15 -4.52
N THR A 5 -17.92 -22.20 -5.72
CA THR A 5 -16.68 -22.97 -5.98
C THR A 5 -15.49 -22.19 -5.38
N PRO A 6 -14.78 -22.72 -4.38
CA PRO A 6 -13.66 -22.00 -3.77
C PRO A 6 -12.53 -21.74 -4.76
N ILE A 7 -11.94 -20.55 -4.74
CA ILE A 7 -10.81 -20.22 -5.60
C ILE A 7 -9.60 -21.12 -5.26
N PRO A 8 -8.99 -21.82 -6.25
CA PRO A 8 -7.81 -22.65 -6.04
C PRO A 8 -6.56 -21.78 -5.90
N LEU A 9 -6.21 -21.44 -4.66
CA LEU A 9 -5.05 -20.61 -4.36
C LEU A 9 -3.72 -21.37 -4.57
N PRO A 10 -2.72 -20.77 -5.25
CA PRO A 10 -1.42 -21.38 -5.41
C PRO A 10 -0.69 -21.44 -4.06
N LYS A 11 0.15 -22.46 -3.90
CA LYS A 11 1.01 -22.64 -2.71
C LYS A 11 1.94 -21.44 -2.56
N ILE A 12 2.02 -20.90 -1.35
CA ILE A 12 3.01 -19.89 -0.97
C ILE A 12 4.36 -20.57 -0.76
N GLU A 13 5.42 -19.91 -1.22
CA GLU A 13 6.78 -20.39 -1.04
C GLU A 13 7.38 -19.99 0.30
N GLU A 14 6.84 -20.61 1.33
CA GLU A 14 7.24 -20.45 2.71
C GLU A 14 7.29 -21.82 3.40
N PRO A 15 8.22 -22.07 4.32
CA PRO A 15 8.21 -23.27 5.14
C PRO A 15 6.88 -23.44 5.89
N GLU A 16 6.30 -24.63 5.83
CA GLU A 16 4.97 -24.91 6.41
C GLU A 16 4.95 -24.78 7.95
N ASP A 17 6.11 -24.91 8.60
CA ASP A 17 6.26 -24.77 10.04
C ASP A 17 6.02 -23.35 10.55
N TYR A 18 6.07 -22.32 9.70
CA TYR A 18 5.77 -20.93 10.08
C TYR A 18 4.37 -20.83 10.67
N ASN A 19 3.41 -21.54 10.06
CA ASN A 19 2.01 -21.52 10.46
C ASN A 19 1.69 -22.43 11.67
N THR A 20 2.71 -23.07 12.28
CA THR A 20 2.55 -23.71 13.60
C THR A 20 2.55 -22.69 14.74
N ASN A 21 3.15 -21.51 14.52
CA ASN A 21 3.06 -20.37 15.43
C ASN A 21 1.73 -19.64 15.23
N TYR A 22 0.93 -19.45 16.29
CA TYR A 22 -0.41 -18.88 16.13
C TYR A 22 -0.42 -17.38 15.79
N ILE A 23 0.63 -16.61 16.15
CA ILE A 23 0.75 -15.21 15.73
C ILE A 23 1.00 -15.14 14.21
N LEU A 24 1.98 -15.93 13.73
CA LEU A 24 2.25 -16.03 12.31
C LEU A 24 1.05 -16.62 11.55
N TYR A 25 0.32 -17.57 12.13
CA TYR A 25 -0.86 -18.14 11.51
C TYR A 25 -1.93 -17.08 11.22
N TRP A 26 -2.38 -16.32 12.22
CA TRP A 26 -3.40 -15.28 12.01
C TRP A 26 -2.91 -14.15 11.11
N HIS A 27 -1.61 -13.86 11.16
CA HIS A 27 -1.00 -12.97 10.20
C HIS A 27 -1.09 -13.51 8.76
N HIS A 28 -0.81 -14.80 8.53
CA HIS A 28 -0.97 -15.47 7.24
C HIS A 28 -2.43 -15.39 6.75
N VAL A 29 -3.42 -15.62 7.62
CA VAL A 29 -4.84 -15.51 7.26
C VAL A 29 -5.19 -14.09 6.76
N GLY A 30 -4.61 -13.04 7.36
CA GLY A 30 -4.74 -11.68 6.84
C GLY A 30 -4.14 -11.48 5.44
N LEU A 31 -3.02 -12.15 5.14
CA LEU A 31 -2.42 -12.16 3.81
C LEU A 31 -3.25 -12.95 2.78
N GLU A 32 -3.94 -14.01 3.21
CA GLU A 32 -4.88 -14.76 2.38
C GLU A 32 -6.08 -13.88 1.99
N HIS A 33 -6.70 -13.20 2.95
CA HIS A 33 -7.78 -12.25 2.68
C HIS A 33 -7.32 -11.14 1.73
N ASN A 34 -6.09 -10.63 1.89
CA ASN A 34 -5.51 -9.64 0.99
C ASN A 34 -5.46 -10.16 -0.46
N ARG A 35 -4.87 -11.32 -0.74
CA ARG A 35 -4.81 -11.80 -2.14
C ARG A 35 -6.18 -12.18 -2.70
N VAL A 36 -7.06 -12.75 -1.87
CA VAL A 36 -8.40 -13.17 -2.30
C VAL A 36 -9.25 -11.94 -2.63
N THR A 37 -9.27 -10.90 -1.79
CA THR A 37 -10.08 -9.71 -2.05
C THR A 37 -9.71 -9.01 -3.37
N HIS A 38 -8.42 -9.01 -3.73
CA HIS A 38 -7.96 -8.47 -5.01
C HIS A 38 -8.28 -9.37 -6.21
N THR A 39 -8.52 -10.66 -5.97
CA THR A 39 -8.93 -11.62 -7.01
C THR A 39 -10.43 -11.53 -7.30
N VAL A 40 -11.24 -11.24 -6.27
CA VAL A 40 -12.71 -11.22 -6.37
C VAL A 40 -13.33 -9.83 -6.46
N GLY A 41 -12.52 -8.77 -6.31
CA GLY A 41 -13.02 -7.40 -6.22
C GLY A 41 -13.80 -7.13 -4.93
N GLY A 42 -13.28 -7.58 -3.79
CA GLY A 42 -13.88 -7.44 -2.47
C GLY A 42 -13.56 -6.12 -1.75
N PRO A 43 -13.81 -6.04 -0.43
CA PRO A 43 -13.48 -4.86 0.38
C PRO A 43 -11.97 -4.76 0.65
N GLN A 44 -11.54 -3.62 1.20
CA GLN A 44 -10.16 -3.36 1.60
C GLN A 44 -9.12 -3.45 0.44
N THR A 45 -9.54 -3.19 -0.80
CA THR A 45 -8.66 -3.23 -1.96
C THR A 45 -7.78 -1.99 -2.09
N GLY A 46 -6.66 -2.16 -2.80
CA GLY A 46 -5.66 -1.14 -3.06
C GLY A 46 -4.66 -0.93 -1.92
N PRO A 47 -3.52 -0.28 -2.18
CA PRO A 47 -2.38 -0.29 -1.26
C PRO A 47 -2.64 0.32 0.13
N PRO A 48 -3.21 1.52 0.29
CA PRO A 48 -3.32 2.16 1.61
C PRO A 48 -4.36 1.48 2.49
N ILE A 49 -5.47 1.03 1.90
CA ILE A 49 -6.56 0.40 2.65
C ILE A 49 -6.17 -1.01 3.08
N SER A 50 -5.51 -1.77 2.20
CA SER A 50 -4.99 -3.09 2.57
C SER A 50 -3.87 -3.05 3.62
N ALA A 51 -3.02 -2.01 3.61
CA ALA A 51 -2.06 -1.77 4.69
C ALA A 51 -2.77 -1.47 6.01
N ARG A 52 -3.83 -0.64 5.99
CA ARG A 52 -4.66 -0.35 7.17
C ARG A 52 -5.29 -1.60 7.76
N ALA A 53 -5.83 -2.48 6.92
CA ALA A 53 -6.44 -3.74 7.36
C ALA A 53 -5.44 -4.62 8.13
N LEU A 54 -4.19 -4.74 7.65
CA LEU A 54 -3.13 -5.46 8.36
C LEU A 54 -2.70 -4.75 9.65
N GLY A 55 -2.62 -3.41 9.64
CA GLY A 55 -2.33 -2.63 10.85
C GLY A 55 -3.38 -2.84 11.95
N MET A 56 -4.66 -2.82 11.60
CA MET A 56 -5.77 -3.07 12.53
C MET A 56 -5.76 -4.50 13.07
N LEU A 57 -5.53 -5.50 12.20
CA LEU A 57 -5.38 -6.90 12.60
C LEU A 57 -4.26 -7.08 13.63
N GLN A 58 -3.07 -6.55 13.35
CA GLN A 58 -1.91 -6.75 14.21
C GLN A 58 -1.99 -5.95 15.51
N LEU A 59 -2.65 -4.79 15.53
CA LEU A 59 -2.95 -4.07 16.78
C LEU A 59 -3.91 -4.86 17.68
N ALA A 60 -4.98 -5.43 17.10
CA ALA A 60 -5.92 -6.24 17.87
C ALA A 60 -5.24 -7.49 18.44
N ALA A 61 -4.42 -8.19 17.65
CA ALA A 61 -3.63 -9.33 18.12
C ALA A 61 -2.59 -8.93 19.19
N HIS A 62 -1.91 -7.79 19.00
CA HIS A 62 -0.91 -7.27 19.95
C HIS A 62 -1.53 -7.02 21.32
N ASP A 63 -2.60 -6.25 21.41
CA ASP A 63 -3.18 -5.90 22.70
C ASP A 63 -3.89 -7.08 23.35
N ALA A 64 -4.50 -7.99 22.56
CA ALA A 64 -5.04 -9.23 23.09
C ALA A 64 -3.96 -10.11 23.73
N TYR A 65 -2.79 -10.22 23.08
CA TYR A 65 -1.65 -10.97 23.61
C TYR A 65 -1.03 -10.30 24.85
N PHE A 66 -0.65 -9.02 24.74
CA PHE A 66 0.09 -8.31 25.80
C PHE A 66 -0.79 -7.91 26.99
N ALA A 67 -2.12 -7.94 26.86
CA ALA A 67 -3.00 -7.86 28.02
C ALA A 67 -2.88 -9.11 28.92
N ILE A 68 -2.78 -10.30 28.32
CA ILE A 68 -2.63 -11.58 29.04
C ILE A 68 -1.18 -11.81 29.47
N ASN A 69 -0.22 -11.46 28.61
CA ASN A 69 1.21 -11.63 28.81
C ASN A 69 1.92 -10.26 28.80
N PRO A 70 1.86 -9.47 29.89
CA PRO A 70 2.44 -8.13 29.94
C PRO A 70 3.95 -8.10 29.65
N SER A 71 4.38 -7.10 28.88
CA SER A 71 5.79 -6.79 28.64
C SER A 71 6.34 -5.85 29.72
N CYS A 72 7.65 -5.95 29.99
CA CYS A 72 8.37 -5.00 30.84
C CYS A 72 8.89 -3.76 30.08
N ASP A 73 9.00 -3.85 28.75
CA ASP A 73 9.69 -2.86 27.93
C ASP A 73 8.73 -1.86 27.25
N PHE A 74 7.46 -2.21 27.14
CA PHE A 74 6.42 -1.41 26.48
C PHE A 74 5.05 -1.80 27.03
N THR A 75 4.03 -0.99 26.72
CA THR A 75 2.64 -1.23 27.09
C THR A 75 1.79 -1.65 25.90
N THR A 76 0.56 -2.09 26.16
CA THR A 76 -0.50 -2.19 25.14
C THR A 76 -0.72 -0.81 24.47
N PHE A 77 -1.21 -0.83 23.23
CA PHE A 77 -1.50 0.37 22.46
C PHE A 77 -2.72 1.11 23.02
N LEU A 78 -3.80 0.39 23.31
CA LEU A 78 -4.92 0.89 24.10
C LEU A 78 -4.57 0.84 25.59
N THR A 79 -5.14 1.78 26.35
CA THR A 79 -4.81 1.94 27.76
C THR A 79 -5.87 1.25 28.64
N PRO A 80 -5.49 0.30 29.52
CA PRO A 80 -6.39 -0.24 30.53
C PRO A 80 -6.96 0.88 31.41
N GLY A 81 -8.28 0.88 31.62
CA GLY A 81 -8.94 1.89 32.45
C GLY A 81 -8.95 3.31 31.89
N ALA A 82 -8.66 3.53 30.59
CA ALA A 82 -8.71 4.87 29.98
C ALA A 82 -10.07 5.55 30.20
N GLU A 83 -10.09 6.85 30.54
CA GLU A 83 -11.33 7.60 30.69
C GLU A 83 -12.12 7.66 29.38
N ASN A 84 -11.42 7.89 28.25
CA ASN A 84 -12.01 7.88 26.93
C ASN A 84 -12.34 6.44 26.51
N ALA A 85 -13.64 6.11 26.47
CA ALA A 85 -14.14 4.78 26.13
C ALA A 85 -13.67 4.30 24.74
N ALA A 86 -13.43 5.20 23.78
CA ALA A 86 -12.95 4.83 22.44
C ALA A 86 -11.49 4.32 22.43
N TYR A 87 -10.73 4.59 23.49
CA TYR A 87 -9.32 4.19 23.64
C TYR A 87 -9.10 3.23 24.83
N ARG A 88 -10.17 2.76 25.46
CA ARG A 88 -10.10 1.89 26.63
C ARG A 88 -9.87 0.45 26.19
N LEU A 89 -8.79 -0.16 26.67
CA LEU A 89 -8.60 -1.60 26.52
C LEU A 89 -9.65 -2.34 27.39
N PRO A 90 -10.36 -3.35 26.85
CA PRO A 90 -11.28 -4.17 27.64
C PRO A 90 -10.59 -4.85 28.85
N ASP A 91 -11.34 -5.07 29.93
CA ASP A 91 -10.83 -5.80 31.09
C ASP A 91 -10.79 -7.32 30.82
N LEU A 92 -9.77 -8.00 31.34
CA LEU A 92 -9.58 -9.44 31.13
C LEU A 92 -10.72 -10.31 31.67
N ASN A 93 -11.38 -9.88 32.77
CA ASN A 93 -12.51 -10.61 33.38
C ASN A 93 -12.30 -12.12 33.57
N GLY A 94 -11.06 -12.55 33.87
CA GLY A 94 -10.68 -13.96 34.04
C GLY A 94 -10.05 -14.63 32.82
N ALA A 95 -9.91 -13.95 31.68
CA ALA A 95 -9.13 -14.39 30.53
C ALA A 95 -7.65 -14.58 30.87
N ASN A 96 -7.07 -15.71 30.46
CA ASN A 96 -5.67 -16.07 30.73
C ASN A 96 -5.03 -16.98 29.66
N ASP A 97 -5.69 -17.18 28.51
CA ASP A 97 -5.19 -17.97 27.39
C ASP A 97 -4.89 -17.05 26.20
N ALA A 98 -3.61 -16.72 26.02
CA ALA A 98 -3.15 -15.82 24.98
C ALA A 98 -3.44 -16.33 23.56
N ARG A 99 -3.39 -17.66 23.34
CA ARG A 99 -3.68 -18.26 22.02
C ARG A 99 -5.13 -18.01 21.64
N GLN A 100 -6.06 -18.27 22.56
CA GLN A 100 -7.48 -18.06 22.32
C GLN A 100 -7.84 -16.57 22.23
N ALA A 101 -7.20 -15.70 23.00
CA ALA A 101 -7.40 -14.26 22.88
C ALA A 101 -6.94 -13.70 21.54
N VAL A 102 -5.77 -14.12 21.03
CA VAL A 102 -5.32 -13.73 19.70
C VAL A 102 -6.25 -14.28 18.61
N ALA A 103 -6.73 -15.52 18.76
CA ALA A 103 -7.70 -16.09 17.83
C ALA A 103 -9.01 -15.28 17.80
N GLY A 104 -9.59 -14.97 18.97
CA GLY A 104 -10.79 -14.15 19.08
C GLY A 104 -10.62 -12.76 18.47
N ALA A 105 -9.49 -12.10 18.74
CA ALA A 105 -9.18 -10.79 18.18
C ALA A 105 -9.02 -10.84 16.65
N SER A 106 -8.31 -11.83 16.14
CA SER A 106 -8.02 -11.96 14.72
C SER A 106 -9.27 -12.32 13.91
N ILE A 107 -10.05 -13.32 14.36
CA ILE A 107 -11.29 -13.74 13.70
C ILE A 107 -12.29 -12.59 13.66
N LYS A 108 -12.48 -11.89 14.80
CA LYS A 108 -13.41 -10.77 14.87
C LYS A 108 -12.98 -9.62 13.97
N MET A 109 -11.71 -9.21 14.02
CA MET A 109 -11.21 -8.13 13.16
C MET A 109 -11.33 -8.48 11.67
N LEU A 110 -10.97 -9.70 11.26
CA LEU A 110 -11.08 -10.14 9.87
C LEU A 110 -12.54 -10.21 9.42
N SER A 111 -13.45 -10.72 10.26
CA SER A 111 -14.88 -10.73 9.94
C SER A 111 -15.43 -9.32 9.78
N GLU A 112 -15.13 -8.38 10.68
CA GLU A 112 -15.59 -6.98 10.57
C GLU A 112 -15.05 -6.28 9.32
N LEU A 113 -13.84 -6.63 8.88
CA LEU A 113 -13.20 -6.03 7.70
C LEU A 113 -13.68 -6.60 6.37
N TYR A 114 -14.04 -7.90 6.32
CA TYR A 114 -14.22 -8.65 5.07
C TYR A 114 -15.59 -9.33 4.91
N SER A 115 -16.39 -9.49 5.96
CA SER A 115 -17.75 -10.05 5.85
C SER A 115 -18.73 -9.04 5.25
N LYS A 116 -19.84 -9.54 4.70
CA LYS A 116 -20.89 -8.70 4.12
C LYS A 116 -21.54 -7.84 5.21
N PRO A 117 -21.62 -6.50 5.06
CA PRO A 117 -22.27 -5.64 6.05
C PRO A 117 -23.76 -5.97 6.20
N VAL A 118 -24.20 -6.25 7.44
CA VAL A 118 -25.60 -6.64 7.76
C VAL A 118 -26.56 -5.44 7.70
N THR A 119 -26.06 -4.22 7.92
CA THR A 119 -26.87 -2.98 7.93
C THR A 119 -26.41 -2.02 6.83
N GLN A 120 -27.34 -1.63 5.94
CA GLN A 120 -27.17 -0.52 4.99
C GLN A 120 -27.15 0.83 5.75
N PRO A 121 -26.44 1.86 5.26
CA PRO A 121 -25.85 1.95 3.94
C PRO A 121 -24.41 1.41 3.91
N ASN A 122 -24.10 0.63 2.87
CA ASN A 122 -22.72 0.36 2.45
C ASN A 122 -21.98 1.72 2.42
N PRO A 123 -20.98 1.97 3.29
CA PRO A 123 -20.35 3.28 3.43
C PRO A 123 -19.46 3.65 2.23
N ASN A 124 -19.49 2.83 1.18
CA ASN A 124 -18.69 2.95 0.00
C ASN A 124 -19.64 2.91 -1.22
N PRO A 125 -20.32 4.03 -1.55
CA PRO A 125 -21.34 4.09 -2.62
C PRO A 125 -20.83 3.69 -4.01
N GLY A 126 -19.50 3.67 -4.21
CA GLY A 126 -18.82 3.19 -5.42
C GLY A 126 -18.27 1.76 -5.35
N ALA A 127 -18.34 1.08 -4.19
CA ALA A 127 -17.84 -0.30 -4.04
C ALA A 127 -18.93 -1.31 -4.41
N ASN A 128 -19.05 -1.54 -5.71
CA ASN A 128 -19.93 -2.55 -6.30
C ASN A 128 -19.38 -3.96 -6.01
N ILE A 129 -19.42 -4.41 -4.76
CA ILE A 129 -18.90 -5.72 -4.34
C ILE A 129 -19.99 -6.78 -4.51
N SER A 130 -19.65 -7.89 -5.18
CA SER A 130 -20.57 -9.01 -5.40
C SER A 130 -20.74 -9.89 -4.16
N ASP A 131 -21.85 -10.61 -4.08
CA ASP A 131 -22.12 -11.61 -3.04
C ASP A 131 -21.07 -12.73 -3.08
N ASN A 132 -20.69 -13.16 -4.29
CA ASN A 132 -19.60 -14.13 -4.48
C ASN A 132 -18.27 -13.63 -3.89
N ALA A 133 -17.97 -12.33 -3.96
CA ALA A 133 -16.74 -11.80 -3.36
C ALA A 133 -16.74 -11.96 -1.84
N TYR A 134 -17.86 -11.67 -1.17
CA TYR A 134 -18.01 -11.88 0.27
C TYR A 134 -17.98 -13.36 0.63
N GLU A 135 -18.68 -14.22 -0.10
CA GLU A 135 -18.73 -15.66 0.16
C GLU A 135 -17.33 -16.31 0.00
N GLN A 136 -16.51 -15.88 -0.97
CA GLN A 136 -15.13 -16.36 -1.12
C GLN A 136 -14.24 -15.95 0.07
N LEU A 137 -14.44 -14.76 0.63
CA LEU A 137 -13.70 -14.29 1.80
C LEU A 137 -14.14 -15.01 3.07
N GLU A 138 -15.44 -15.27 3.23
CA GLU A 138 -15.98 -16.08 4.32
C GLU A 138 -15.42 -17.51 4.28
N LEU A 139 -15.29 -18.12 3.09
CA LEU A 139 -14.65 -19.43 2.94
C LEU A 139 -13.18 -19.45 3.41
N VAL A 140 -12.43 -18.35 3.24
CA VAL A 140 -11.07 -18.22 3.77
C VAL A 140 -11.10 -18.21 5.29
N LEU A 141 -12.00 -17.43 5.89
CA LEU A 141 -12.14 -17.32 7.33
C LEU A 141 -12.59 -18.64 7.96
N ASP A 142 -13.62 -19.29 7.42
CA ASP A 142 -14.14 -20.57 7.91
C ASP A 142 -13.07 -21.66 7.90
N ARG A 143 -12.33 -21.78 6.78
CA ARG A 143 -11.20 -22.71 6.69
C ARG A 143 -10.12 -22.37 7.72
N SER A 144 -9.83 -21.09 7.91
CA SER A 144 -8.82 -20.66 8.88
C SER A 144 -9.16 -20.99 10.33
N ILE A 145 -10.44 -21.00 10.69
CA ILE A 145 -10.90 -21.40 12.04
C ILE A 145 -10.66 -22.90 12.25
N ALA A 146 -10.91 -23.72 11.23
CA ALA A 146 -10.69 -25.16 11.28
C ALA A 146 -9.21 -25.55 11.35
N ASP A 147 -8.36 -24.81 10.61
CA ASP A 147 -6.93 -25.13 10.46
C ASP A 147 -6.02 -24.48 11.53
N ALA A 148 -6.58 -23.68 12.44
CA ALA A 148 -5.79 -22.92 13.42
C ALA A 148 -4.96 -23.84 14.35
N PRO A 149 -3.65 -23.55 14.55
CA PRO A 149 -2.80 -24.38 15.40
C PRO A 149 -3.29 -24.34 16.84
N GLY A 150 -3.55 -25.51 17.42
CA GLY A 150 -4.11 -25.64 18.78
C GLY A 150 -5.63 -25.46 18.87
N GLY A 151 -6.32 -25.25 17.74
CA GLY A 151 -7.78 -25.11 17.66
C GLY A 151 -8.31 -23.76 18.17
N VAL A 152 -9.60 -23.52 17.91
CA VAL A 152 -10.33 -22.32 18.34
C VAL A 152 -11.45 -22.73 19.29
N ASP A 153 -11.41 -22.24 20.52
CA ASP A 153 -12.48 -22.37 21.52
C ASP A 153 -13.25 -21.05 21.64
N GLN A 154 -14.31 -20.92 20.84
CA GLN A 154 -15.15 -19.73 20.80
C GLN A 154 -15.93 -19.48 22.10
N ALA A 155 -16.06 -20.49 22.97
CA ALA A 155 -16.73 -20.36 24.26
C ALA A 155 -15.79 -19.89 25.37
N SER A 156 -14.47 -19.90 25.14
CA SER A 156 -13.49 -19.50 26.15
C SER A 156 -13.58 -18.01 26.50
N ALA A 157 -13.40 -17.67 27.77
CA ALA A 157 -13.38 -16.28 28.22
C ALA A 157 -12.29 -15.45 27.51
N SER A 158 -11.15 -16.08 27.22
CA SER A 158 -10.04 -15.45 26.49
C SER A 158 -10.40 -15.13 25.04
N PHE A 159 -11.10 -16.02 24.34
CA PHE A 159 -11.60 -15.74 22.99
C PHE A 159 -12.56 -14.54 22.99
N VAL A 160 -13.53 -14.53 23.90
CA VAL A 160 -14.50 -13.42 24.04
C VAL A 160 -13.79 -12.11 24.38
N PHE A 161 -12.78 -12.14 25.26
CA PHE A 161 -11.92 -10.99 25.53
C PHE A 161 -11.22 -10.49 24.24
N GLY A 162 -10.64 -11.39 23.45
CA GLY A 162 -10.04 -11.07 22.16
C GLY A 162 -11.02 -10.38 21.21
N GLN A 163 -12.26 -10.87 21.11
CA GLN A 163 -13.29 -10.24 20.29
C GLN A 163 -13.57 -8.81 20.75
N ALA A 164 -13.70 -8.58 22.06
CA ALA A 164 -13.93 -7.25 22.61
C ALA A 164 -12.76 -6.29 22.30
N VAL A 165 -11.51 -6.77 22.32
CA VAL A 165 -10.34 -5.97 21.93
C VAL A 165 -10.45 -5.55 20.46
N ALA A 166 -10.77 -6.48 19.56
CA ALA A 166 -10.94 -6.20 18.14
C ALA A 166 -12.08 -5.20 17.85
N GLU A 167 -13.20 -5.29 18.57
CA GLU A 167 -14.32 -4.34 18.45
C GLU A 167 -13.90 -2.90 18.78
N VAL A 168 -13.10 -2.70 19.84
CA VAL A 168 -12.60 -1.36 20.18
C VAL A 168 -11.72 -0.82 19.04
N PHE A 169 -10.79 -1.62 18.53
CA PHE A 169 -9.95 -1.20 17.40
C PHE A 169 -10.74 -0.93 16.12
N PHE A 170 -11.71 -1.78 15.79
CA PHE A 170 -12.53 -1.59 14.60
C PHE A 170 -13.33 -0.28 14.72
N ASN A 171 -14.03 -0.06 15.82
CA ASN A 171 -14.80 1.16 16.04
C ASN A 171 -13.92 2.42 16.07
N LEU A 172 -12.68 2.31 16.58
CA LEU A 172 -11.76 3.43 16.66
C LEU A 172 -11.15 3.79 15.30
N LEU A 173 -10.69 2.78 14.55
CA LEU A 173 -9.77 2.93 13.42
C LEU A 173 -10.36 2.58 12.06
N PHE A 174 -11.52 1.92 11.97
CA PHE A 174 -12.15 1.67 10.68
C PHE A 174 -12.37 3.01 9.95
N HIS A 175 -12.13 3.03 8.64
CA HIS A 175 -12.33 4.20 7.80
C HIS A 175 -13.48 3.93 6.83
N PRO A 176 -14.72 4.33 7.18
CA PRO A 176 -15.91 3.97 6.41
C PRO A 176 -15.86 4.37 4.93
N PRO A 177 -15.37 5.57 4.55
CA PRO A 177 -15.26 5.95 3.14
C PRO A 177 -14.31 5.07 2.32
N GLY A 178 -13.45 4.26 2.95
CA GLY A 178 -12.49 3.40 2.27
C GLY A 178 -11.61 4.18 1.28
N ALA A 179 -11.62 3.74 0.03
CA ALA A 179 -10.93 4.41 -1.09
C ALA A 179 -11.90 5.20 -1.99
N SER A 180 -13.03 5.67 -1.45
CA SER A 180 -14.03 6.41 -2.21
C SER A 180 -13.42 7.58 -2.97
N GLN A 181 -13.94 7.78 -4.18
CA GLN A 181 -13.56 8.83 -5.12
C GLN A 181 -14.67 9.85 -5.39
N GLU A 182 -15.77 9.75 -4.65
CA GLU A 182 -16.95 10.59 -4.87
C GLU A 182 -16.61 12.09 -4.77
N GLY A 183 -16.89 12.84 -5.82
CA GLY A 183 -16.60 14.28 -5.91
C GLY A 183 -15.21 14.64 -6.44
N TYR A 184 -14.30 13.68 -6.65
CA TYR A 184 -13.01 13.95 -7.27
C TYR A 184 -13.09 13.94 -8.80
N HIS A 185 -12.50 14.95 -9.43
CA HIS A 185 -12.24 15.01 -10.87
C HIS A 185 -10.85 15.60 -11.10
N PRO A 186 -10.04 15.02 -12.02
CA PRO A 186 -8.72 15.54 -12.31
C PRO A 186 -8.80 16.93 -12.97
N THR A 187 -7.75 17.72 -12.79
CA THR A 187 -7.57 19.01 -13.47
C THR A 187 -6.41 18.89 -14.46
N PRO A 188 -6.66 18.69 -15.77
CA PRO A 188 -5.60 18.48 -16.76
C PRO A 188 -4.65 19.66 -16.88
N GLY A 189 -3.39 19.39 -17.17
CA GLY A 189 -2.35 20.41 -17.34
C GLY A 189 -0.95 19.83 -17.20
N ARG A 190 0.06 20.65 -17.50
CA ARG A 190 1.47 20.24 -17.31
C ARG A 190 1.69 19.81 -15.86
N TYR A 191 2.33 18.66 -15.67
CA TYR A 191 2.56 18.02 -14.36
C TYR A 191 1.33 17.45 -13.65
N LYS A 192 0.12 17.58 -14.21
CA LYS A 192 -1.12 17.16 -13.53
C LYS A 192 -1.52 15.73 -13.87
N PHE A 193 -1.86 14.97 -12.84
CA PHE A 193 -2.45 13.64 -12.94
C PHE A 193 -3.82 13.70 -13.63
N ASP A 194 -4.07 12.70 -14.48
CA ASP A 194 -5.31 12.48 -15.22
C ASP A 194 -5.42 10.98 -15.56
N ASP A 195 -6.53 10.58 -16.18
CA ASP A 195 -6.74 9.25 -16.76
C ASP A 195 -5.51 8.79 -17.57
N GLU A 196 -5.00 7.59 -17.30
CA GLU A 196 -3.78 7.12 -17.95
C GLU A 196 -4.05 6.65 -19.39
N PRO A 197 -3.19 6.97 -20.37
CA PRO A 197 -3.55 6.86 -21.78
C PRO A 197 -3.66 5.42 -22.30
N THR A 198 -3.19 4.40 -21.56
CA THR A 198 -3.37 2.99 -21.93
C THR A 198 -4.63 2.35 -21.31
N HIS A 199 -5.18 2.95 -20.25
CA HIS A 199 -6.43 2.52 -19.60
C HIS A 199 -7.30 3.73 -19.23
N PRO A 200 -7.74 4.54 -20.21
CA PRO A 200 -8.42 5.81 -19.93
C PRO A 200 -9.84 5.64 -19.39
N VAL A 201 -10.43 4.46 -19.56
CA VAL A 201 -11.76 4.10 -19.05
C VAL A 201 -11.87 2.59 -19.00
N VAL A 202 -12.53 2.05 -17.98
CA VAL A 202 -12.86 0.63 -17.86
C VAL A 202 -14.37 0.40 -17.95
N LEU A 203 -14.77 -0.79 -18.39
CA LEU A 203 -16.17 -1.20 -18.40
C LEU A 203 -16.45 -2.13 -17.22
N ILE A 204 -17.24 -1.67 -16.26
CA ILE A 204 -17.61 -2.45 -15.07
C ILE A 204 -19.07 -2.91 -15.15
N PRO A 205 -19.46 -4.04 -14.52
CA PRO A 205 -20.86 -4.44 -14.41
C PRO A 205 -21.71 -3.39 -13.72
N VAL A 206 -22.89 -3.11 -14.28
CA VAL A 206 -23.89 -2.24 -13.62
C VAL A 206 -24.35 -2.88 -12.30
N ASN A 207 -24.62 -4.19 -12.34
CA ASN A 207 -24.93 -5.00 -11.16
C ASN A 207 -23.76 -5.99 -10.94
N PRO A 208 -23.09 -5.95 -9.78
CA PRO A 208 -21.91 -6.77 -9.53
C PRO A 208 -22.28 -8.26 -9.35
N ASN A 209 -23.54 -8.54 -9.01
CA ASN A 209 -24.10 -9.90 -8.96
C ASN A 209 -24.57 -10.40 -10.34
N ASN A 210 -24.41 -9.60 -11.39
CA ASN A 210 -24.64 -10.02 -12.77
C ASN A 210 -23.44 -9.61 -13.66
N PRO A 211 -22.27 -10.26 -13.47
CA PRO A 211 -21.03 -9.88 -14.14
C PRO A 211 -21.06 -10.07 -15.65
N ASP A 212 -21.98 -10.85 -16.21
CA ASP A 212 -22.17 -11.02 -17.67
C ASP A 212 -23.24 -10.07 -18.24
N GLY A 213 -23.93 -9.32 -17.38
CA GLY A 213 -24.97 -8.38 -17.76
C GLY A 213 -24.45 -7.07 -18.38
N PRO A 214 -25.29 -6.02 -18.44
CA PRO A 214 -24.88 -4.70 -18.93
C PRO A 214 -23.66 -4.14 -18.21
N LYS A 215 -22.85 -3.38 -18.94
CA LYS A 215 -21.64 -2.71 -18.46
C LYS A 215 -21.82 -1.20 -18.50
N MET A 216 -21.08 -0.49 -17.66
CA MET A 216 -21.01 0.97 -17.65
C MET A 216 -19.54 1.46 -17.66
N PRO A 217 -19.26 2.61 -18.28
CA PRO A 217 -17.94 3.21 -18.23
C PRO A 217 -17.62 3.69 -16.81
N PHE A 218 -16.38 3.49 -16.38
CA PHE A 218 -15.87 3.92 -15.09
C PHE A 218 -14.44 4.42 -15.22
N ARG A 219 -14.15 5.54 -14.55
CA ARG A 219 -12.81 6.13 -14.41
C ARG A 219 -12.41 6.00 -12.95
N GLN A 220 -11.31 5.35 -12.69
CA GLN A 220 -10.91 5.02 -11.33
C GLN A 220 -9.90 6.05 -10.80
N TYR A 221 -10.15 6.56 -9.60
CA TYR A 221 -9.24 7.43 -8.86
C TYR A 221 -9.12 6.92 -7.43
N HIS A 222 -8.02 6.26 -7.10
CA HIS A 222 -7.97 5.46 -5.88
C HIS A 222 -7.68 6.29 -4.61
N GLY A 223 -8.71 6.51 -3.79
CA GLY A 223 -8.62 7.12 -2.47
C GLY A 223 -8.17 8.59 -2.44
N PRO A 224 -8.73 9.51 -3.26
CA PRO A 224 -8.34 10.92 -3.30
C PRO A 224 -8.42 11.66 -1.97
N PHE A 225 -9.33 11.25 -1.08
CA PHE A 225 -9.55 11.90 0.22
C PHE A 225 -9.02 11.08 1.40
N TYR A 226 -8.45 9.89 1.15
CA TYR A 226 -8.07 8.97 2.22
C TYR A 226 -7.01 9.58 3.14
N GLY A 227 -5.91 10.08 2.57
CA GLY A 227 -4.78 10.60 3.35
C GLY A 227 -5.13 11.84 4.18
N THR A 228 -6.12 12.62 3.77
CA THR A 228 -6.57 13.84 4.47
C THR A 228 -7.63 13.54 5.53
N SER A 229 -8.42 12.48 5.39
CA SER A 229 -9.56 12.19 6.28
C SER A 229 -9.40 10.98 7.20
N ALA A 230 -8.53 10.03 6.86
CA ALA A 230 -8.33 8.83 7.67
C ALA A 230 -7.60 9.15 8.97
N LYS A 231 -8.08 8.59 10.09
CA LYS A 231 -7.35 8.63 11.36
C LYS A 231 -6.00 7.94 11.19
N ARG A 232 -4.95 8.60 11.67
CA ARG A 232 -3.60 8.03 11.80
C ARG A 232 -3.59 7.05 12.97
N LEU A 233 -2.71 6.05 12.90
CA LEU A 233 -2.65 4.99 13.90
C LEU A 233 -1.60 5.33 14.98
N GLY A 234 -0.33 5.38 14.59
CA GLY A 234 0.81 5.48 15.51
C GLY A 234 1.64 6.75 15.36
N THR A 235 1.55 7.47 14.24
CA THR A 235 2.30 8.73 14.06
C THR A 235 1.87 9.78 15.08
N GLN A 236 2.81 10.63 15.46
CA GLN A 236 2.59 11.66 16.46
C GLN A 236 2.48 13.04 15.82
N THR A 237 3.02 13.25 14.62
CA THR A 237 2.90 14.49 13.84
C THR A 237 2.40 14.24 12.42
N GLU A 238 1.99 15.30 11.74
CA GLU A 238 1.81 15.26 10.29
C GLU A 238 3.18 15.15 9.59
N HIS A 239 3.29 14.25 8.62
CA HIS A 239 4.47 14.14 7.77
C HIS A 239 4.21 14.80 6.42
N MET A 240 5.23 15.45 5.87
CA MET A 240 5.19 16.21 4.62
C MET A 240 6.47 15.97 3.83
N ILE A 241 6.39 16.09 2.51
CA ILE A 241 7.57 16.05 1.62
C ILE A 241 7.73 17.38 0.87
N ALA A 242 8.93 17.60 0.34
CA ALA A 242 9.27 18.76 -0.48
C ALA A 242 8.44 18.78 -1.78
N ASP A 243 8.29 19.97 -2.38
CA ASP A 243 7.66 20.08 -3.70
C ASP A 243 8.45 19.27 -4.75
N PRO A 244 7.78 18.50 -5.64
CA PRO A 244 8.49 17.77 -6.68
C PRO A 244 9.01 18.70 -7.78
N PRO A 245 10.11 18.33 -8.47
CA PRO A 245 10.70 19.12 -9.54
C PRO A 245 9.65 19.53 -10.59
N GLY A 246 9.55 20.84 -10.86
CA GLY A 246 8.67 21.42 -11.87
C GLY A 246 7.41 22.12 -11.35
N ILE A 247 7.08 22.01 -10.05
CA ILE A 247 5.92 22.73 -9.46
C ILE A 247 6.30 23.53 -8.21
N ARG A 248 5.50 24.57 -7.91
CA ARG A 248 5.57 25.36 -6.67
C ARG A 248 6.99 25.87 -6.38
N SER A 249 7.55 25.64 -5.18
CA SER A 249 8.89 26.12 -4.81
C SER A 249 10.04 25.45 -5.56
N ALA A 250 9.78 24.31 -6.21
CA ALA A 250 10.73 23.56 -7.05
C ALA A 250 10.47 23.76 -8.57
N ALA A 251 9.74 24.81 -8.96
CA ALA A 251 9.43 25.08 -10.36
C ALA A 251 10.67 25.41 -11.22
N ASP A 252 11.75 25.88 -10.61
CA ASP A 252 13.02 26.20 -11.26
C ASP A 252 13.99 25.01 -11.38
N GLU A 253 13.63 23.84 -10.85
CA GLU A 253 14.40 22.59 -10.96
C GLU A 253 14.28 21.91 -12.35
N GLY A 254 14.32 22.71 -13.42
CA GLY A 254 14.13 22.25 -14.80
C GLY A 254 15.18 21.22 -15.24
N ALA A 255 16.44 21.36 -14.79
CA ALA A 255 17.49 20.39 -15.12
C ALA A 255 17.23 19.00 -14.50
N GLU A 256 16.76 18.97 -13.25
CA GLU A 256 16.36 17.74 -12.54
C GLU A 256 15.16 17.09 -13.22
N TYR A 257 14.14 17.87 -13.60
CA TYR A 257 12.97 17.36 -14.29
C TYR A 257 13.31 16.81 -15.69
N ASP A 258 14.13 17.53 -16.46
CA ASP A 258 14.53 17.12 -17.82
C ASP A 258 15.38 15.86 -17.81
N ASP A 259 16.28 15.70 -16.83
CA ASP A 259 17.04 14.46 -16.70
C ASP A 259 16.16 13.31 -16.16
N SER A 260 15.14 13.61 -15.35
CA SER A 260 14.14 12.63 -14.94
C SER A 260 13.35 12.07 -16.12
N ILE A 261 13.01 12.87 -17.14
CA ILE A 261 12.42 12.38 -18.41
C ILE A 261 13.37 11.40 -19.10
N ARG A 262 14.65 11.78 -19.26
CA ARG A 262 15.64 10.93 -19.93
C ARG A 262 15.84 9.59 -19.21
N VAL A 263 15.90 9.63 -17.87
CA VAL A 263 16.02 8.42 -17.04
C VAL A 263 14.75 7.57 -17.14
N ALA A 264 13.56 8.18 -17.08
CA ALA A 264 12.29 7.46 -17.20
C ALA A 264 12.20 6.69 -18.53
N ILE A 265 12.55 7.34 -19.65
CA ILE A 265 12.54 6.71 -20.97
C ILE A 265 13.52 5.53 -21.03
N ALA A 266 14.78 5.76 -20.63
CA ALA A 266 15.84 4.76 -20.73
C ALA A 266 15.60 3.56 -19.80
N MET A 267 15.16 3.80 -18.57
CA MET A 267 15.07 2.78 -17.52
C MET A 267 13.68 2.15 -17.42
N GLY A 268 12.63 2.86 -17.82
CA GLY A 268 11.24 2.47 -17.62
C GLY A 268 10.50 1.98 -18.86
N GLY A 269 11.11 2.08 -20.05
CA GLY A 269 10.45 1.77 -21.32
C GLY A 269 10.11 0.29 -21.51
N ALA A 270 9.16 0.00 -22.39
CA ALA A 270 8.79 -1.36 -22.78
C ALA A 270 9.97 -2.12 -23.42
N ILE A 271 9.97 -3.45 -23.31
CA ILE A 271 11.10 -4.32 -23.71
C ILE A 271 11.49 -4.14 -25.20
N GLY A 272 10.53 -3.89 -26.09
CA GLY A 272 10.76 -3.80 -27.54
C GLY A 272 11.19 -2.41 -28.05
N LEU A 273 11.34 -1.41 -27.19
CA LEU A 273 11.68 -0.04 -27.62
C LEU A 273 13.21 0.16 -27.72
N ASN A 274 13.66 0.77 -28.82
CA ASN A 274 15.08 1.12 -29.02
C ASN A 274 15.64 2.07 -27.94
N SER A 275 14.76 2.88 -27.34
CA SER A 275 15.10 3.84 -26.29
C SER A 275 15.30 3.17 -24.93
N THR A 276 14.79 1.96 -24.70
CA THR A 276 14.96 1.21 -23.45
C THR A 276 16.40 0.71 -23.32
N LYS A 277 17.09 1.16 -22.26
CA LYS A 277 18.45 0.75 -21.88
C LYS A 277 18.50 -0.11 -20.63
N ARG A 278 17.35 -0.31 -19.96
CA ARG A 278 17.20 -1.22 -18.83
C ARG A 278 17.70 -2.63 -19.16
N SER A 279 18.50 -3.21 -18.28
CA SER A 279 18.99 -4.60 -18.42
C SER A 279 17.91 -5.65 -18.10
N PRO A 280 18.10 -6.92 -18.51
CA PRO A 280 17.24 -8.01 -18.08
C PRO A 280 17.14 -8.17 -16.56
N TYR A 281 18.27 -8.03 -15.83
CA TYR A 281 18.25 -8.12 -14.36
C TYR A 281 17.48 -6.96 -13.72
N GLN A 282 17.59 -5.74 -14.24
CA GLN A 282 16.76 -4.62 -13.78
C GLN A 282 15.28 -4.82 -14.08
N THR A 283 14.93 -5.55 -15.15
CA THR A 283 13.53 -5.99 -15.39
C THR A 283 13.07 -6.97 -14.31
N THR A 284 13.93 -7.93 -13.93
CA THR A 284 13.68 -8.83 -12.79
C THR A 284 13.47 -8.04 -11.50
N GLN A 285 14.33 -7.07 -11.19
CA GLN A 285 14.18 -6.20 -10.00
C GLN A 285 12.87 -5.41 -10.05
N GLY A 286 12.49 -4.85 -11.20
CA GLY A 286 11.22 -4.15 -11.38
C GLY A 286 10.00 -5.01 -11.06
N ILE A 287 9.91 -6.20 -11.66
CA ILE A 287 8.77 -7.11 -11.52
C ILE A 287 8.74 -7.75 -10.13
N TYR A 288 9.89 -8.05 -9.53
CA TYR A 288 9.99 -8.74 -8.22
C TYR A 288 9.20 -8.03 -7.11
N TRP A 289 9.17 -6.70 -7.14
CA TRP A 289 8.53 -5.85 -6.13
C TRP A 289 7.13 -5.36 -6.52
N ALA A 290 6.53 -5.92 -7.58
CA ALA A 290 5.29 -5.38 -8.15
C ALA A 290 4.08 -5.49 -7.21
N TYR A 291 3.43 -6.65 -7.15
CA TYR A 291 2.25 -6.88 -6.29
C TYR A 291 1.22 -5.75 -6.48
N ASP A 292 0.91 -5.41 -7.72
CA ASP A 292 0.11 -4.23 -8.06
C ASP A 292 -1.42 -4.49 -8.00
N GLY A 293 -1.87 -5.33 -7.06
CA GLY A 293 -3.29 -5.68 -6.88
C GLY A 293 -3.77 -6.81 -7.80
N SER A 294 -2.85 -7.66 -8.27
CA SER A 294 -3.13 -8.72 -9.24
C SER A 294 -3.84 -9.94 -8.63
N ASN A 295 -4.55 -10.69 -9.48
CA ASN A 295 -5.19 -11.96 -9.13
C ASN A 295 -4.20 -12.91 -8.44
N LEU A 296 -4.63 -13.51 -7.34
CA LEU A 296 -3.90 -14.48 -6.51
C LEU A 296 -2.64 -13.94 -5.81
N ILE A 297 -2.28 -12.67 -6.02
CA ILE A 297 -1.06 -12.04 -5.50
C ILE A 297 -1.38 -10.94 -4.48
N GLY A 298 -2.35 -10.05 -4.76
CA GLY A 298 -2.68 -8.94 -3.86
C GLY A 298 -1.76 -7.73 -3.98
N THR A 299 -1.57 -6.99 -2.88
CA THR A 299 -0.92 -5.65 -2.86
C THR A 299 0.48 -5.66 -2.25
N PRO A 300 1.28 -4.57 -2.38
CA PRO A 300 2.65 -4.53 -1.84
C PRO A 300 2.74 -4.79 -0.33
N PRO A 301 1.81 -4.32 0.55
CA PRO A 301 1.78 -4.71 1.96
C PRO A 301 1.82 -6.22 2.19
N ARG A 302 1.25 -7.03 1.29
CA ARG A 302 1.33 -8.49 1.40
C ARG A 302 2.76 -8.99 1.21
N PHE A 303 3.48 -8.50 0.21
CA PHE A 303 4.86 -8.93 -0.04
C PHE A 303 5.82 -8.51 1.08
N TYR A 304 5.70 -7.27 1.56
CA TYR A 304 6.53 -6.81 2.69
C TYR A 304 6.33 -7.69 3.91
N ASN A 305 5.11 -8.14 4.17
CA ASN A 305 4.82 -9.06 5.25
C ASN A 305 5.33 -10.49 4.99
N GLN A 306 5.31 -11.00 3.75
CA GLN A 306 5.99 -12.26 3.41
C GLN A 306 7.49 -12.19 3.71
N ILE A 307 8.13 -11.05 3.42
CA ILE A 307 9.54 -10.80 3.75
C ILE A 307 9.75 -10.71 5.27
N VAL A 308 8.91 -9.95 5.97
CA VAL A 308 9.02 -9.76 7.43
C VAL A 308 8.81 -11.07 8.18
N ARG A 309 7.90 -11.95 7.74
CA ARG A 309 7.75 -13.31 8.27
C ARG A 309 9.05 -14.10 8.15
N ARG A 310 9.72 -14.02 6.99
CA ARG A 310 11.03 -14.66 6.81
C ARG A 310 12.08 -14.09 7.75
N ILE A 311 12.18 -12.77 7.88
CA ILE A 311 13.10 -12.12 8.83
C ILE A 311 12.81 -12.60 10.25
N ALA A 312 11.53 -12.58 10.66
CA ALA A 312 11.08 -12.98 11.99
C ALA A 312 11.54 -14.40 12.36
N VAL A 313 11.29 -15.38 11.47
CA VAL A 313 11.67 -16.77 11.72
C VAL A 313 13.18 -17.00 11.59
N THR A 314 13.87 -16.26 10.73
CA THR A 314 15.34 -16.34 10.59
C THR A 314 16.04 -15.90 11.87
N TYR A 315 15.56 -14.81 12.49
CA TYR A 315 16.21 -14.18 13.63
C TYR A 315 15.53 -14.44 14.98
N LYS A 316 14.56 -15.37 15.05
CA LYS A 316 13.84 -15.76 16.28
C LYS A 316 14.78 -16.18 17.42
N LYS A 317 14.37 -16.00 18.67
CA LYS A 317 15.22 -16.26 19.85
C LYS A 317 15.26 -17.75 20.22
N GLU A 318 14.17 -18.46 19.98
CA GLU A 318 14.03 -19.87 20.32
C GLU A 318 13.67 -20.70 19.08
N SER A 319 14.11 -21.96 19.02
CA SER A 319 13.90 -22.82 17.85
C SER A 319 12.44 -23.28 17.67
N ASP A 320 11.70 -23.43 18.76
CA ASP A 320 10.31 -23.91 18.74
C ASP A 320 9.35 -22.79 18.30
N LEU A 321 8.73 -22.96 17.13
CA LEU A 321 7.73 -22.03 16.61
C LEU A 321 6.35 -22.22 17.25
N ALA A 322 6.01 -23.41 17.73
CA ALA A 322 4.64 -23.76 18.11
C ALA A 322 4.30 -23.39 19.56
N ALA A 323 5.27 -23.52 20.48
CA ALA A 323 5.04 -23.39 21.92
C ALA A 323 5.86 -22.30 22.63
N SER A 324 6.73 -21.57 21.94
CA SER A 324 7.57 -20.53 22.55
C SER A 324 6.83 -19.21 22.78
N GLU A 325 6.57 -18.86 24.05
CA GLU A 325 6.03 -17.55 24.42
C GLU A 325 7.02 -16.42 24.10
N THR A 326 8.33 -16.70 24.13
CA THR A 326 9.36 -15.75 23.69
C THR A 326 9.15 -15.39 22.22
N ASN A 327 8.93 -16.37 21.34
CA ASN A 327 8.66 -16.13 19.92
C ASN A 327 7.28 -15.50 19.70
N ASN A 328 6.25 -15.90 20.47
CA ASN A 328 4.92 -15.29 20.38
C ASN A 328 4.97 -13.78 20.68
N ALA A 329 5.63 -13.39 21.77
CA ALA A 329 5.84 -11.98 22.11
C ALA A 329 6.66 -11.24 21.04
N ASP A 330 7.72 -11.87 20.53
CA ASP A 330 8.58 -11.30 19.50
C ASP A 330 7.78 -10.96 18.23
N PHE A 331 7.00 -11.92 17.74
CA PHE A 331 6.22 -11.76 16.51
C PHE A 331 5.04 -10.82 16.69
N ALA A 332 4.34 -10.88 17.83
CA ALA A 332 3.21 -9.99 18.11
C ALA A 332 3.67 -8.53 18.14
N ARG A 333 4.83 -8.25 18.73
CA ARG A 333 5.39 -6.89 18.77
C ARG A 333 5.91 -6.44 17.41
N LEU A 334 6.71 -7.26 16.73
CA LEU A 334 7.29 -6.93 15.42
C LEU A 334 6.20 -6.65 14.38
N LEU A 335 5.22 -7.52 14.26
CA LEU A 335 4.18 -7.41 13.23
C LEU A 335 3.26 -6.21 13.49
N ALA A 336 2.96 -5.88 14.75
CA ALA A 336 2.22 -4.66 15.08
C ALA A 336 2.99 -3.40 14.71
N LEU A 337 4.27 -3.32 15.08
CA LEU A 337 5.15 -2.20 14.72
C LEU A 337 5.21 -2.00 13.20
N VAL A 338 5.50 -3.06 12.45
CA VAL A 338 5.64 -3.00 10.99
C VAL A 338 4.33 -2.64 10.32
N ASN A 339 3.22 -3.28 10.68
CA ASN A 339 1.94 -3.06 9.99
C ASN A 339 1.29 -1.73 10.35
N VAL A 340 1.52 -1.19 11.55
CA VAL A 340 1.12 0.18 11.89
C VAL A 340 1.95 1.20 11.13
N ALA A 341 3.27 0.99 11.03
CA ALA A 341 4.13 1.84 10.21
C ALA A 341 3.72 1.82 8.72
N CYS A 342 3.39 0.64 8.18
CA CYS A 342 2.84 0.52 6.83
C CYS A 342 1.49 1.22 6.67
N ALA A 343 0.58 1.11 7.65
CA ALA A 343 -0.71 1.77 7.59
C ALA A 343 -0.55 3.31 7.52
N ASP A 344 0.28 3.89 8.39
CA ASP A 344 0.52 5.34 8.38
C ASP A 344 1.34 5.78 7.15
N ALA A 345 2.28 4.95 6.67
CA ALA A 345 2.94 5.17 5.38
C ALA A 345 1.94 5.25 4.23
N GLY A 346 0.91 4.41 4.25
CA GLY A 346 -0.22 4.47 3.31
C GLY A 346 -0.99 5.78 3.41
N ILE A 347 -1.28 6.25 4.62
CA ILE A 347 -1.99 7.53 4.87
C ILE A 347 -1.18 8.70 4.31
N PHE A 348 0.08 8.85 4.72
CA PHE A 348 0.87 10.02 4.34
C PHE A 348 1.29 9.99 2.86
N SER A 349 1.64 8.83 2.29
CA SER A 349 1.91 8.78 0.85
C SER A 349 0.67 9.10 0.01
N TRP A 350 -0.53 8.67 0.41
CA TRP A 350 -1.76 9.07 -0.28
C TRP A 350 -2.12 10.53 -0.07
N LYS A 351 -1.88 11.08 1.13
CA LYS A 351 -2.08 12.51 1.42
C LYS A 351 -1.26 13.36 0.44
N GLU A 352 0.03 13.06 0.33
CA GLU A 352 0.94 13.83 -0.52
C GLU A 352 0.66 13.60 -2.01
N LYS A 353 0.31 12.37 -2.42
CA LYS A 353 -0.11 12.07 -3.80
C LYS A 353 -1.22 12.99 -4.30
N TRP A 354 -2.29 13.11 -3.52
CA TRP A 354 -3.46 13.88 -3.91
C TRP A 354 -3.36 15.38 -3.59
N GLU A 355 -2.40 15.77 -2.75
CA GLU A 355 -2.02 17.17 -2.55
C GLU A 355 -1.25 17.73 -3.77
N PHE A 356 -0.30 16.97 -4.33
CA PHE A 356 0.49 17.42 -5.48
C PHE A 356 -0.17 17.10 -6.82
N GLU A 357 -0.93 15.99 -6.90
CA GLU A 357 -1.53 15.46 -8.12
C GLU A 357 -0.52 15.36 -9.27
N PHE A 358 0.70 14.92 -8.97
CA PHE A 358 1.78 14.88 -9.96
C PHE A 358 1.56 13.74 -10.97
N TRP A 359 1.73 14.03 -12.27
CA TRP A 359 1.49 13.07 -13.35
C TRP A 359 2.44 11.87 -13.33
N ARG A 360 1.98 10.77 -13.93
CA ARG A 360 2.80 9.57 -14.15
C ARG A 360 3.84 9.80 -15.25
N PRO A 361 4.98 9.07 -15.24
CA PRO A 361 5.96 9.15 -16.32
C PRO A 361 5.39 8.94 -17.71
N LEU A 362 4.42 8.03 -17.87
CA LEU A 362 3.81 7.78 -19.18
C LEU A 362 3.17 9.04 -19.77
N SER A 363 2.31 9.72 -19.00
CA SER A 363 1.68 10.97 -19.44
C SER A 363 2.72 12.08 -19.54
N GLY A 364 3.61 12.23 -18.54
CA GLY A 364 4.63 13.29 -18.58
C GLY A 364 5.62 13.19 -19.74
N VAL A 365 5.97 11.98 -20.18
CA VAL A 365 6.81 11.77 -21.38
C VAL A 365 6.00 12.03 -22.66
N ARG A 366 4.74 11.60 -22.72
CA ARG A 366 3.90 11.76 -23.92
C ARG A 366 3.47 13.21 -24.15
N ASP A 367 3.12 13.89 -23.06
CA ASP A 367 2.50 15.22 -23.06
C ASP A 367 3.51 16.34 -22.75
N ASP A 368 4.82 16.04 -22.70
CA ASP A 368 5.88 17.04 -22.48
C ASP A 368 5.83 18.18 -23.50
N GLY A 369 5.48 17.85 -24.75
CA GLY A 369 5.29 18.81 -25.85
C GLY A 369 6.58 19.33 -26.49
N ARG A 370 7.77 19.06 -25.93
CA ARG A 370 9.05 19.46 -26.54
C ARG A 370 9.62 18.32 -27.39
N PRO A 371 9.90 18.54 -28.70
CA PRO A 371 10.37 17.48 -29.61
C PRO A 371 11.69 16.79 -29.19
N ASP A 372 12.58 17.49 -28.49
CA ASP A 372 13.90 16.97 -28.10
C ASP A 372 13.90 16.33 -26.69
N HIS A 373 12.75 16.24 -26.02
CA HIS A 373 12.62 15.68 -24.66
C HIS A 373 11.55 14.59 -24.58
N GLY A 374 10.33 14.89 -25.04
CA GLY A 374 9.19 13.97 -24.95
C GLY A 374 9.18 12.89 -26.03
N ASP A 375 8.36 11.87 -25.81
CA ASP A 375 8.00 10.86 -26.80
C ASP A 375 6.49 10.61 -26.73
N PRO A 376 5.69 11.20 -27.65
CA PRO A 376 4.23 11.12 -27.64
C PRO A 376 3.69 9.70 -27.86
N PHE A 377 4.55 8.74 -28.22
CA PHE A 377 4.17 7.34 -28.45
C PHE A 377 4.82 6.38 -27.47
N TRP A 378 5.51 6.88 -26.45
CA TRP A 378 6.25 6.06 -25.50
C TRP A 378 5.36 5.03 -24.79
N LEU A 379 5.94 3.88 -24.48
CA LEU A 379 5.32 2.83 -23.67
C LEU A 379 6.28 2.43 -22.55
N THR A 380 5.72 2.22 -21.36
CA THR A 380 6.45 1.74 -20.20
C THR A 380 6.53 0.21 -20.21
N LEU A 381 7.42 -0.37 -19.40
CA LEU A 381 7.27 -1.76 -18.97
C LEU A 381 5.93 -1.96 -18.23
N GLY A 382 5.54 -0.99 -17.40
CA GLY A 382 4.24 -0.90 -16.72
C GLY A 382 4.14 -1.72 -15.44
N ALA A 383 3.10 -1.44 -14.64
CA ALA A 383 2.72 -2.33 -13.56
C ALA A 383 2.19 -3.64 -14.16
N PRO A 384 2.72 -4.81 -13.79
CA PRO A 384 2.33 -6.07 -14.41
C PRO A 384 0.89 -6.45 -14.04
N ALA A 385 0.07 -6.79 -15.04
CA ALA A 385 -1.28 -7.35 -14.86
C ALA A 385 -1.21 -8.88 -14.69
N THR A 386 -0.51 -9.33 -13.64
CA THR A 386 -0.19 -10.75 -13.46
C THR A 386 -1.44 -11.60 -13.24
N ASN A 387 -1.43 -12.82 -13.79
CA ASN A 387 -2.56 -13.76 -13.76
C ASN A 387 -3.84 -13.19 -14.40
N THR A 388 -3.70 -12.28 -15.36
CA THR A 388 -4.75 -11.85 -16.30
C THR A 388 -4.22 -11.88 -17.72
N ASN A 389 -5.06 -11.60 -18.72
CA ASN A 389 -4.65 -11.38 -20.12
C ASN A 389 -4.65 -9.90 -20.52
N ASP A 390 -4.67 -9.00 -19.53
CA ASP A 390 -4.62 -7.56 -19.76
C ASP A 390 -3.18 -7.10 -20.00
N ILE A 391 -3.04 -5.91 -20.57
CA ILE A 391 -1.73 -5.28 -20.76
C ILE A 391 -1.24 -4.66 -19.45
N PRO A 392 0.08 -4.43 -19.28
CA PRO A 392 0.59 -3.66 -18.15
C PRO A 392 -0.01 -2.25 -18.09
N PHE A 393 -0.21 -1.72 -16.88
CA PHE A 393 -1.01 -0.52 -16.64
C PHE A 393 -0.25 0.58 -15.88
N LYS A 394 -0.91 1.71 -15.60
CA LYS A 394 -0.49 2.69 -14.59
C LYS A 394 -1.44 2.65 -13.39
N PRO A 395 -0.94 2.49 -12.15
CA PRO A 395 -1.84 2.50 -11.00
C PRO A 395 -2.63 3.82 -10.91
N PRO A 396 -3.94 3.78 -10.61
CA PRO A 396 -4.92 4.87 -10.84
C PRO A 396 -4.88 5.95 -9.75
N PHE A 397 -3.70 6.54 -9.57
CA PHE A 397 -3.41 7.59 -8.59
C PHE A 397 -2.12 8.35 -8.97
N PRO A 398 -1.93 9.59 -8.46
CA PRO A 398 -0.76 10.42 -8.73
C PRO A 398 0.58 9.76 -8.41
N ALA A 399 1.63 10.27 -9.02
CA ALA A 399 2.97 9.69 -8.97
C ALA A 399 3.71 10.01 -7.66
N TYR A 400 3.78 11.28 -7.25
CA TYR A 400 4.68 11.74 -6.18
C TYR A 400 4.00 11.80 -4.80
N PRO A 401 4.53 11.14 -3.75
CA PRO A 401 5.68 10.21 -3.75
C PRO A 401 5.25 8.80 -4.17
N SER A 402 6.21 7.90 -4.42
CA SER A 402 5.91 6.50 -4.69
C SER A 402 5.40 5.78 -3.43
N GLY A 403 4.23 5.14 -3.52
CA GLY A 403 3.68 4.34 -2.42
C GLY A 403 4.60 3.18 -2.04
N HIS A 404 5.13 2.44 -3.03
CA HIS A 404 6.12 1.38 -2.78
C HIS A 404 7.32 1.88 -1.99
N ALA A 405 7.89 3.02 -2.40
CA ALA A 405 9.02 3.62 -1.71
C ALA A 405 8.69 3.98 -0.26
N THR A 406 7.51 4.56 0.00
CA THR A 406 7.08 4.90 1.37
C THR A 406 6.78 3.67 2.23
N PHE A 407 6.06 2.67 1.70
CA PHE A 407 5.81 1.44 2.44
C PHE A 407 7.10 0.68 2.73
N GLY A 408 8.01 0.57 1.76
CA GLY A 408 9.31 -0.08 1.96
C GLY A 408 10.18 0.69 2.95
N GLY A 409 10.23 2.02 2.84
CA GLY A 409 10.90 2.89 3.82
C GLY A 409 10.40 2.62 5.23
N ALA A 410 9.08 2.59 5.43
CA ALA A 410 8.48 2.36 6.74
C ALA A 410 8.67 0.93 7.25
N ALA A 411 8.36 -0.09 6.44
CA ALA A 411 8.46 -1.48 6.82
C ALA A 411 9.90 -1.86 7.20
N PHE A 412 10.86 -1.54 6.32
CA PHE A 412 12.24 -1.97 6.50
C PHE A 412 13.00 -1.10 7.50
N GLN A 413 12.66 0.19 7.66
CA GLN A 413 13.20 0.98 8.77
C GLN A 413 12.67 0.47 10.10
N MET A 414 11.38 0.12 10.20
CA MET A 414 10.83 -0.44 11.42
C MET A 414 11.50 -1.76 11.81
N VAL A 415 11.76 -2.64 10.83
CA VAL A 415 12.55 -3.87 11.01
C VAL A 415 13.98 -3.55 11.49
N ARG A 416 14.65 -2.56 10.88
CA ARG A 416 16.00 -2.12 11.29
C ARG A 416 16.01 -1.61 12.72
N ARG A 417 15.06 -0.76 13.11
CA ARG A 417 14.95 -0.25 14.49
C ARG A 417 14.72 -1.38 15.49
N TYR A 418 13.87 -2.35 15.15
CA TYR A 418 13.55 -3.49 16.00
C TYR A 418 14.72 -4.46 16.22
N TYR A 419 15.52 -4.72 15.18
CA TYR A 419 16.59 -5.72 15.22
C TYR A 419 18.00 -5.17 15.50
N ASN A 420 18.18 -3.84 15.55
CA ASN A 420 19.46 -3.23 15.93
C ASN A 420 19.85 -3.65 17.36
N GLY A 421 21.10 -4.06 17.55
CA GLY A 421 21.62 -4.65 18.80
C GLY A 421 21.33 -6.15 18.95
N ARG A 422 20.41 -6.72 18.17
CA ARG A 422 20.10 -8.16 18.18
C ARG A 422 20.77 -8.92 17.04
N VAL A 423 20.63 -8.43 15.80
CA VAL A 423 21.19 -9.08 14.60
C VAL A 423 22.59 -8.56 14.30
N GLY A 424 22.83 -7.29 14.58
CA GLY A 424 24.08 -6.60 14.40
C GLY A 424 24.00 -5.22 15.06
N THR A 425 24.96 -4.34 14.79
CA THR A 425 24.91 -2.97 15.30
C THR A 425 25.24 -2.00 14.17
N TRP A 426 24.36 -1.03 13.98
CA TRP A 426 24.48 0.02 12.96
C TRP A 426 23.93 1.34 13.51
N LYS A 427 24.27 2.47 12.87
CA LYS A 427 23.55 3.73 13.11
C LYS A 427 22.19 3.69 12.44
N ASN A 428 21.21 4.40 13.01
CA ASN A 428 19.81 4.34 12.57
C ASN A 428 19.62 4.68 11.07
N ASP A 429 20.52 5.46 10.50
CA ASP A 429 20.55 5.96 9.12
C ASP A 429 21.69 5.36 8.27
N GLU A 430 22.37 4.29 8.74
CA GLU A 430 23.42 3.56 8.02
C GLU A 430 22.99 2.10 7.72
N PRO A 431 23.54 1.43 6.70
CA PRO A 431 23.17 0.06 6.34
C PRO A 431 23.24 -0.93 7.50
N ASP A 432 22.26 -1.82 7.57
CA ASP A 432 22.17 -2.90 8.55
C ASP A 432 22.78 -4.21 8.00
N THR A 433 22.74 -5.28 8.81
CA THR A 433 23.20 -6.62 8.43
C THR A 433 22.09 -7.67 8.49
N ILE A 434 20.83 -7.26 8.32
CA ILE A 434 19.66 -8.15 8.36
C ILE A 434 19.54 -8.84 7.00
N ALA A 435 20.35 -9.87 6.79
CA ALA A 435 20.34 -10.66 5.58
C ALA A 435 19.21 -11.69 5.58
N ILE A 436 18.68 -12.02 4.39
CA ILE A 436 17.75 -13.12 4.19
C ILE A 436 18.07 -13.86 2.89
N ASP A 437 17.75 -15.14 2.88
CA ASP A 437 17.97 -16.03 1.74
C ASP A 437 16.66 -16.64 1.25
N MET A 438 16.76 -17.28 0.08
CA MET A 438 15.71 -18.09 -0.54
C MET A 438 14.43 -17.31 -0.85
N MET A 439 14.43 -15.98 -0.85
CA MET A 439 13.21 -15.17 -0.93
C MET A 439 12.67 -15.20 -2.35
N VAL A 440 11.41 -15.60 -2.50
CA VAL A 440 10.74 -15.71 -3.80
C VAL A 440 9.53 -14.78 -3.82
N SER A 441 9.51 -13.90 -4.81
CA SER A 441 8.33 -13.08 -5.13
C SER A 441 7.34 -13.91 -5.93
N GLU A 442 6.05 -13.78 -5.65
CA GLU A 442 4.99 -14.45 -6.41
C GLU A 442 4.86 -13.92 -7.85
N GLU A 443 5.47 -12.77 -8.14
CA GLU A 443 5.59 -12.23 -9.50
C GLU A 443 6.60 -13.00 -10.36
N LEU A 444 7.49 -13.78 -9.71
CA LEU A 444 8.64 -14.49 -10.31
C LEU A 444 8.88 -15.83 -9.59
N ASN A 445 7.85 -16.67 -9.49
CA ASN A 445 7.90 -17.93 -8.73
C ASN A 445 7.95 -19.20 -9.60
N GLY A 446 7.73 -19.09 -10.92
CA GLY A 446 7.57 -20.27 -11.80
C GLY A 446 6.16 -20.83 -11.88
N LEU A 447 5.17 -20.16 -11.26
CA LEU A 447 3.76 -20.56 -11.23
C LEU A 447 2.86 -19.50 -11.87
N SER A 448 2.96 -18.27 -11.38
CA SER A 448 2.26 -17.08 -11.88
C SER A 448 2.63 -16.82 -13.33
N ARG A 449 1.72 -16.19 -14.07
CA ARG A 449 1.83 -16.09 -15.53
C ARG A 449 1.07 -14.92 -16.09
N ASP A 450 1.48 -14.49 -17.28
CA ASP A 450 0.67 -13.62 -18.14
C ASP A 450 -0.23 -14.51 -18.99
N LEU A 451 -1.54 -14.48 -18.76
CA LEU A 451 -2.50 -15.41 -19.38
C LEU A 451 -2.76 -15.06 -20.85
N ARG A 452 -3.19 -16.05 -21.64
CA ARG A 452 -3.59 -15.85 -23.04
C ARG A 452 -5.11 -15.64 -23.20
N GLN A 453 -5.84 -15.75 -22.10
CA GLN A 453 -7.30 -15.64 -22.01
C GLN A 453 -7.66 -15.09 -20.61
N PRO A 454 -8.90 -14.62 -20.40
CA PRO A 454 -9.34 -14.19 -19.08
C PRO A 454 -9.08 -15.24 -18.00
N TYR A 455 -8.77 -14.76 -16.80
CA TYR A 455 -8.58 -15.61 -15.63
C TYR A 455 -9.86 -16.42 -15.32
N ASP A 456 -9.70 -17.72 -15.11
CA ASP A 456 -10.75 -18.61 -14.64
C ASP A 456 -10.64 -18.80 -13.12
N PRO A 457 -11.58 -18.27 -12.31
CA PRO A 457 -11.53 -18.40 -10.86
C PRO A 457 -11.83 -19.81 -10.35
N SER A 458 -12.29 -20.73 -11.20
CA SER A 458 -12.62 -22.12 -10.83
C SER A 458 -11.48 -23.11 -11.04
N ALA A 459 -10.40 -22.71 -11.74
CA ALA A 459 -9.31 -23.60 -12.13
C ALA A 459 -7.96 -23.15 -11.54
N PRO A 460 -7.08 -24.08 -11.11
CA PRO A 460 -5.74 -23.74 -10.65
C PRO A 460 -4.98 -22.93 -11.70
N ILE A 461 -4.19 -21.93 -11.26
CA ILE A 461 -3.42 -21.08 -12.21
C ILE A 461 -2.50 -21.91 -13.10
N THR A 462 -2.04 -23.07 -12.63
CA THR A 462 -1.18 -24.00 -13.38
C THR A 462 -1.84 -24.59 -14.61
N ASP A 463 -3.16 -24.69 -14.60
CA ASP A 463 -3.96 -25.34 -15.65
C ASP A 463 -4.39 -24.33 -16.73
N GLN A 464 -4.16 -23.02 -16.49
CA GLN A 464 -4.56 -21.94 -17.37
C GLN A 464 -3.42 -21.55 -18.33
N PRO A 465 -3.62 -21.55 -19.66
CA PRO A 465 -2.58 -21.20 -20.62
C PRO A 465 -2.05 -19.76 -20.45
N GLY A 466 -0.72 -19.60 -20.45
CA GLY A 466 -0.05 -18.32 -20.25
C GLY A 466 1.47 -18.42 -20.45
N ILE A 467 2.15 -17.28 -20.44
CA ILE A 467 3.62 -17.22 -20.33
C ILE A 467 3.97 -17.25 -18.84
N VAL A 468 4.59 -18.34 -18.41
CA VAL A 468 4.98 -18.51 -17.01
C VAL A 468 6.09 -17.52 -16.65
N ARG A 469 5.96 -16.88 -15.49
CA ARG A 469 6.97 -15.98 -14.94
C ARG A 469 8.16 -16.79 -14.45
N THR A 470 9.37 -16.42 -14.87
CA THR A 470 10.61 -17.08 -14.46
C THR A 470 10.72 -17.15 -12.93
N ARG A 471 11.06 -18.32 -12.40
CA ARG A 471 11.37 -18.50 -10.99
C ARG A 471 12.69 -17.82 -10.64
N VAL A 472 12.66 -16.85 -9.73
CA VAL A 472 13.84 -16.14 -9.23
C VAL A 472 13.90 -16.22 -7.72
N VAL A 473 14.92 -16.94 -7.23
CA VAL A 473 15.23 -17.06 -5.80
C VAL A 473 16.27 -16.02 -5.45
N ARG A 474 15.99 -15.16 -4.46
CA ARG A 474 16.84 -14.03 -4.09
C ARG A 474 17.51 -14.22 -2.73
N HIS A 475 18.72 -13.70 -2.65
CA HIS A 475 19.40 -13.31 -1.41
C HIS A 475 19.37 -11.78 -1.33
N PHE A 476 19.22 -11.26 -0.12
CA PHE A 476 19.42 -9.85 0.21
C PHE A 476 20.33 -9.75 1.43
N SER A 477 21.28 -8.82 1.40
CA SER A 477 22.33 -8.67 2.40
C SER A 477 21.88 -7.84 3.60
N SER A 478 20.84 -7.01 3.42
CA SER A 478 20.33 -6.10 4.45
C SER A 478 18.88 -5.67 4.18
N ALA A 479 18.22 -5.16 5.22
CA ALA A 479 16.95 -4.44 5.06
C ALA A 479 17.13 -3.11 4.32
N TRP A 480 18.33 -2.50 4.34
CA TRP A 480 18.69 -1.37 3.50
C TRP A 480 18.64 -1.70 2.00
N GLU A 481 19.14 -2.88 1.61
CA GLU A 481 19.06 -3.38 0.23
C GLU A 481 17.61 -3.65 -0.19
N LEU A 482 16.83 -4.30 0.69
CA LEU A 482 15.39 -4.53 0.47
C LEU A 482 14.65 -3.20 0.22
N MET A 483 14.92 -2.20 1.05
CA MET A 483 14.32 -0.86 0.94
C MET A 483 14.71 -0.16 -0.36
N PHE A 484 16.01 -0.16 -0.69
CA PHE A 484 16.55 0.47 -1.88
C PHE A 484 16.00 -0.16 -3.16
N GLU A 485 16.12 -1.49 -3.31
CA GLU A 485 15.70 -2.18 -4.53
C GLU A 485 14.19 -2.07 -4.75
N ASN A 486 13.39 -2.18 -3.67
CA ASN A 486 11.96 -1.93 -3.72
C ASN A 486 11.62 -0.55 -4.29
N ALA A 487 12.32 0.50 -3.86
CA ALA A 487 12.04 1.86 -4.33
C ALA A 487 12.41 2.05 -5.81
N ILE A 488 13.60 1.59 -6.22
CA ILE A 488 14.06 1.74 -7.62
C ILE A 488 13.38 0.78 -8.59
N SER A 489 12.74 -0.29 -8.10
CA SER A 489 11.94 -1.20 -8.93
C SER A 489 10.92 -0.44 -9.79
N ARG A 490 10.37 0.65 -9.27
CA ARG A 490 9.32 1.42 -9.94
C ARG A 490 9.84 2.31 -11.07
N LEU A 491 11.12 2.69 -11.01
CA LEU A 491 11.82 3.35 -12.12
C LEU A 491 11.97 2.34 -13.27
N PHE A 492 12.34 1.10 -12.95
CA PHE A 492 12.48 0.02 -13.94
C PHE A 492 11.17 -0.36 -14.60
N LEU A 493 10.05 -0.28 -13.89
CA LEU A 493 8.72 -0.44 -14.47
C LEU A 493 8.24 0.81 -15.25
N GLY A 494 8.91 1.95 -15.13
CA GLY A 494 8.50 3.21 -15.77
C GLY A 494 7.20 3.81 -15.22
N VAL A 495 6.82 3.44 -14.00
CA VAL A 495 5.57 3.92 -13.37
C VAL A 495 5.81 5.06 -12.38
N HIS A 496 7.06 5.33 -12.04
CA HIS A 496 7.47 6.40 -11.13
C HIS A 496 8.69 7.16 -11.65
N TRP A 497 8.75 8.45 -11.35
CA TRP A 497 9.94 9.28 -11.53
C TRP A 497 10.98 8.91 -10.48
N ARG A 498 12.25 9.26 -10.73
CA ARG A 498 13.33 9.00 -9.76
C ARG A 498 13.09 9.68 -8.41
N PHE A 499 12.62 10.93 -8.43
CA PHE A 499 12.28 11.70 -7.22
C PHE A 499 11.05 11.19 -6.48
N ASP A 500 10.19 10.37 -7.11
CA ASP A 500 9.10 9.68 -6.38
C ASP A 500 9.65 8.66 -5.37
N ALA A 501 10.83 8.08 -5.65
CA ALA A 501 11.49 7.13 -4.78
C ALA A 501 12.28 7.84 -3.67
N ALA A 502 13.25 8.65 -4.06
CA ALA A 502 14.11 9.45 -3.18
C ALA A 502 14.75 10.57 -3.99
N ALA A 503 15.43 11.53 -3.35
CA ALA A 503 16.26 12.50 -4.06
C ALA A 503 17.24 11.79 -5.00
N ALA A 504 17.30 12.21 -6.28
CA ALA A 504 18.20 11.59 -7.26
C ALA A 504 19.67 11.62 -6.80
N ARG A 505 20.05 12.67 -6.07
CA ARG A 505 21.36 12.87 -5.45
C ARG A 505 21.76 11.78 -4.45
N ASP A 506 20.77 11.15 -3.81
CA ASP A 506 21.02 10.15 -2.77
C ASP A 506 21.16 8.73 -3.33
N ILE A 507 20.67 8.48 -4.56
CA ILE A 507 20.60 7.14 -5.15
C ILE A 507 21.38 6.98 -6.46
N LEU A 508 21.72 8.07 -7.15
CA LEU A 508 22.41 8.04 -8.44
C LEU A 508 23.84 8.59 -8.34
N ILE A 509 24.72 8.15 -9.24
CA ILE A 509 26.09 8.65 -9.32
C ILE A 509 26.11 10.05 -9.96
N PRO A 510 26.64 11.09 -9.29
CA PRO A 510 26.64 12.45 -9.82
C PRO A 510 27.62 12.61 -10.99
N THR A 511 27.39 13.65 -11.81
CA THR A 511 28.35 14.11 -12.82
C THR A 511 28.85 15.52 -12.48
N THR A 512 29.71 16.10 -13.33
CA THR A 512 30.11 17.50 -13.22
C THR A 512 28.99 18.47 -13.55
N THR A 513 27.92 18.01 -14.21
CA THR A 513 26.75 18.81 -14.55
C THR A 513 25.71 18.63 -13.45
N LYS A 514 25.31 19.75 -12.81
CA LYS A 514 24.30 19.75 -11.75
C LYS A 514 23.01 19.08 -12.23
N ASP A 515 22.42 18.24 -11.37
CA ASP A 515 21.14 17.54 -11.57
C ASP A 515 21.10 16.58 -12.78
N VAL A 516 22.27 16.26 -13.35
CA VAL A 516 22.47 15.26 -14.40
C VAL A 516 23.37 14.15 -13.87
N TYR A 517 22.89 12.91 -14.00
CA TYR A 517 23.51 11.74 -13.36
C TYR A 517 24.16 10.81 -14.37
N ALA A 518 25.10 10.01 -13.88
CA ALA A 518 25.95 9.17 -14.71
C ALA A 518 25.15 8.05 -15.39
N LYS A 519 25.61 7.70 -16.60
CA LYS A 519 25.13 6.60 -17.41
C LYS A 519 26.29 5.70 -17.77
N ASP A 520 26.00 4.42 -17.97
CA ASP A 520 26.97 3.48 -18.52
C ASP A 520 27.18 3.70 -20.04
N GLU A 521 28.04 2.88 -20.64
CA GLU A 521 28.35 2.94 -22.08
C GLU A 521 27.13 2.70 -22.99
N ASN A 522 26.08 2.06 -22.48
CA ASN A 522 24.85 1.78 -23.21
C ASN A 522 23.76 2.84 -22.97
N GLY A 523 24.04 3.82 -22.11
CA GLY A 523 23.11 4.89 -21.75
C GLY A 523 22.14 4.53 -20.62
N ALA A 524 22.36 3.42 -19.90
CA ALA A 524 21.58 3.05 -18.72
C ALA A 524 22.06 3.82 -17.48
N THR A 525 21.14 4.21 -16.60
CA THR A 525 21.45 4.90 -15.34
C THR A 525 22.31 4.04 -14.41
N VAL A 526 23.35 4.67 -13.83
CA VAL A 526 24.20 4.05 -12.80
C VAL A 526 23.75 4.50 -11.40
N PHE A 527 23.51 3.53 -10.53
CA PHE A 527 23.11 3.77 -9.14
C PHE A 527 24.32 3.76 -8.21
N GLN A 528 24.20 4.45 -7.08
CA GLN A 528 25.15 4.30 -5.97
C GLN A 528 25.11 2.87 -5.43
N ASN A 529 26.22 2.41 -4.84
CA ASN A 529 26.22 1.16 -4.09
C ASN A 529 25.31 1.32 -2.88
N VAL A 530 24.56 0.27 -2.52
CA VAL A 530 23.61 0.28 -1.40
C VAL A 530 24.28 0.72 -0.09
N GLU A 531 25.53 0.31 0.13
CA GLU A 531 26.32 0.66 1.33
C GLU A 531 26.62 2.17 1.46
N ASP A 532 26.61 2.90 0.35
CA ASP A 532 26.91 4.33 0.27
C ASP A 532 25.65 5.20 0.29
N VAL A 533 24.48 4.64 -0.06
CA VAL A 533 23.21 5.39 -0.12
C VAL A 533 22.83 5.95 1.25
N ARG A 534 22.58 7.26 1.33
CA ARG A 534 22.05 7.97 2.51
C ARG A 534 20.93 8.91 2.08
N TYR A 535 19.74 8.73 2.64
CA TYR A 535 18.55 9.53 2.31
C TYR A 535 18.54 10.85 3.06
N THR A 536 19.38 11.79 2.63
CA THR A 536 19.71 13.02 3.38
C THR A 536 19.44 14.31 2.61
N THR A 537 19.27 14.23 1.29
CA THR A 537 18.97 15.43 0.50
C THR A 537 17.53 15.87 0.76
N LEU A 538 17.37 17.12 1.15
CA LEU A 538 16.09 17.75 1.46
C LEU A 538 15.77 18.85 0.43
N GLY A 539 14.48 19.19 0.31
CA GLY A 539 13.98 20.27 -0.54
C GLY A 539 13.05 21.21 0.21
N THR A 540 12.59 22.26 -0.47
CA THR A 540 11.63 23.23 0.07
C THR A 540 10.19 22.87 -0.28
N ARG A 541 9.23 23.52 0.38
CA ARG A 541 7.82 23.45 0.03
C ARG A 541 7.17 24.82 0.10
N GLU A 542 6.42 25.19 -0.92
CA GLU A 542 5.66 26.43 -0.93
C GLU A 542 4.65 26.45 0.23
N GLY A 543 4.66 27.54 1.01
CA GLY A 543 3.79 27.69 2.18
C GLY A 543 4.27 26.97 3.45
N HIS A 544 5.47 26.36 3.45
CA HIS A 544 6.05 25.70 4.62
C HIS A 544 7.50 26.19 4.87
N GLU A 545 7.81 26.65 6.08
CA GLU A 545 9.18 27.04 6.44
C GLU A 545 10.04 25.81 6.79
N GLY A 546 11.27 25.77 6.26
CA GLY A 546 12.22 24.70 6.53
C GLY A 546 12.37 23.70 5.38
N LEU A 547 13.17 22.67 5.63
CA LEU A 547 13.52 21.65 4.65
C LEU A 547 12.78 20.35 4.93
N LEU A 548 12.31 19.69 3.86
CA LEU A 548 11.52 18.46 3.91
C LEU A 548 12.18 17.36 3.07
N PRO A 549 11.94 16.08 3.41
CA PRO A 549 12.45 14.97 2.62
C PRO A 549 11.88 14.96 1.19
N ILE A 550 12.63 14.38 0.25
CA ILE A 550 12.22 14.21 -1.16
C ILE A 550 11.93 12.73 -1.42
N GLY A 551 10.71 12.44 -1.90
CA GLY A 551 10.31 11.09 -2.30
C GLY A 551 9.85 10.19 -1.17
N GLY A 552 9.45 8.97 -1.54
CA GLY A 552 8.76 8.06 -0.64
C GLY A 552 9.65 7.39 0.41
N VAL A 553 10.89 7.01 0.10
CA VAL A 553 11.77 6.30 1.05
C VAL A 553 12.01 7.12 2.34
N PRO A 554 12.52 8.36 2.28
CA PRO A 554 12.74 9.14 3.49
C PRO A 554 11.45 9.49 4.25
N LEU A 555 10.31 9.64 3.54
CA LEU A 555 9.00 9.77 4.19
C LEU A 555 8.67 8.54 5.03
N GLY A 556 8.86 7.34 4.47
CA GLY A 556 8.63 6.08 5.18
C GLY A 556 9.57 5.88 6.37
N ILE A 557 10.85 6.22 6.22
CA ILE A 557 11.86 6.16 7.30
C ILE A 557 11.41 7.05 8.47
N GLY A 558 11.05 8.31 8.21
CA GLY A 558 10.62 9.25 9.24
C GLY A 558 9.37 8.80 10.01
N ILE A 559 8.40 8.20 9.31
CA ILE A 559 7.19 7.61 9.92
C ILE A 559 7.56 6.46 10.85
N ALA A 560 8.40 5.53 10.40
CA ALA A 560 8.80 4.37 11.21
C ALA A 560 9.61 4.79 12.45
N ASP A 561 10.53 5.74 12.29
CA ASP A 561 11.35 6.24 13.39
C ASP A 561 10.47 6.89 14.47
N GLU A 562 9.51 7.74 14.09
CA GLU A 562 8.58 8.37 15.03
C GLU A 562 7.71 7.35 15.79
N ILE A 563 7.15 6.37 15.07
CA ILE A 563 6.30 5.33 15.68
C ILE A 563 7.12 4.47 16.66
N PHE A 564 8.35 4.12 16.28
CA PHE A 564 9.22 3.32 17.14
C PHE A 564 9.64 4.10 18.39
N GLU A 565 10.05 5.36 18.24
CA GLU A 565 10.50 6.23 19.35
C GLU A 565 9.38 6.58 20.33
N SER A 566 8.15 6.69 19.82
CA SER A 566 6.97 6.89 20.67
C SER A 566 6.50 5.61 21.37
N GLY A 567 7.10 4.45 21.05
CA GLY A 567 6.82 3.18 21.69
C GLY A 567 5.56 2.47 21.17
N LEU A 568 5.11 2.77 19.95
CA LEU A 568 3.82 2.31 19.39
C LEU A 568 2.64 2.73 20.27
N ARG A 569 2.38 4.04 20.32
CA ARG A 569 1.24 4.62 21.04
C ARG A 569 0.25 5.28 20.06
N PRO A 570 -1.03 5.45 20.43
CA PRO A 570 -2.01 6.07 19.55
C PRO A 570 -1.61 7.49 19.14
N THR A 571 -1.94 7.88 17.91
CA THR A 571 -1.93 9.30 17.51
C THR A 571 -2.86 10.08 18.45
N PRO A 572 -2.39 11.21 19.03
CA PRO A 572 -3.22 12.02 19.92
C PRO A 572 -4.51 12.50 19.25
N VAL A 573 -5.62 12.50 19.99
CA VAL A 573 -6.96 12.82 19.45
C VAL A 573 -6.99 14.21 18.82
N GLU A 574 -6.32 15.18 19.45
CA GLU A 574 -6.20 16.56 19.01
C GLU A 574 -5.36 16.74 17.75
N ARG A 575 -4.62 15.71 17.31
CA ARG A 575 -3.81 15.68 16.09
C ARG A 575 -4.43 14.84 14.98
N GLN A 576 -5.55 14.18 15.24
CA GLN A 576 -6.29 13.49 14.19
C GLN A 576 -6.95 14.50 13.25
N PRO A 577 -7.18 14.15 11.97
CA PRO A 577 -8.04 14.95 11.12
C PRO A 577 -9.41 15.10 11.78
N MET A 578 -9.82 16.35 12.03
CA MET A 578 -11.22 16.61 12.36
C MET A 578 -11.99 16.47 11.05
N GLY A 579 -12.89 15.49 10.97
CA GLY A 579 -13.84 15.47 9.85
C GLY A 579 -14.64 16.78 9.83
N ASP A 580 -15.24 17.12 8.69
CA ASP A 580 -16.17 18.25 8.52
C ASP A 580 -17.48 18.07 9.32
N GLY A 581 -17.38 17.78 10.60
CA GLY A 581 -18.46 17.74 11.58
C GLY A 581 -18.60 19.10 12.26
N GLY A 582 -19.06 20.09 11.48
CA GLY A 582 -19.76 21.29 11.97
C GLY A 582 -19.04 22.18 12.98
N GLU A 583 -18.31 23.19 12.48
CA GLU A 583 -18.37 24.56 13.00
C GLU A 583 -17.76 25.54 11.97
N GLY A 584 -18.60 26.45 11.45
CA GLY A 584 -18.15 27.72 10.88
C GLY A 584 -17.55 27.72 9.48
N VAL A 585 -18.35 27.43 8.44
CA VAL A 585 -18.18 28.16 7.17
C VAL A 585 -18.46 29.63 7.49
N GLY A 586 -17.40 30.38 7.76
CA GLY A 586 -17.43 31.84 7.80
C GLY A 586 -17.94 32.33 6.46
N GLY A 587 -19.22 32.67 6.42
CA GLY A 587 -19.89 33.16 5.23
C GLY A 587 -19.12 34.34 4.65
N ARG A 588 -18.62 34.18 3.42
CA ARG A 588 -18.40 35.33 2.56
C ARG A 588 -19.79 35.92 2.34
N LYS A 589 -20.01 37.10 2.92
CA LYS A 589 -21.18 37.93 2.65
C LYS A 589 -21.26 38.14 1.15
N GLU A 590 -22.30 37.59 0.53
CA GLU A 590 -22.77 38.06 -0.77
C GLU A 590 -23.30 39.48 -0.58
N GLU A 591 -22.60 40.45 -1.16
CA GLU A 591 -23.19 41.77 -1.39
C GLU A 591 -24.22 41.65 -2.51
N VAL A 592 -25.49 41.62 -2.11
CA VAL A 592 -26.64 41.72 -3.00
C VAL A 592 -26.66 43.13 -3.59
N MET A 593 -26.21 43.28 -4.85
CA MET A 593 -26.59 44.43 -5.66
C MET A 593 -27.99 44.19 -6.24
N VAL A 594 -28.93 44.96 -5.72
CA VAL A 594 -30.29 45.13 -6.26
C VAL A 594 -30.19 45.80 -7.63
N VAL A 595 -30.69 45.15 -8.68
CA VAL A 595 -31.06 45.81 -9.93
C VAL A 595 -32.50 45.42 -10.26
N ASP A 596 -33.27 46.47 -10.54
CA ASP A 596 -34.71 46.56 -10.62
C ASP A 596 -35.28 45.96 -11.93
N GLY A 597 -36.60 45.79 -11.97
CA GLY A 597 -37.31 44.82 -12.81
C GLY A 597 -37.39 45.05 -14.32
N GLY A 598 -37.83 43.99 -15.01
CA GLY A 598 -38.21 44.00 -16.43
C GLY A 598 -38.62 42.61 -16.90
N MET A 599 -39.92 42.42 -17.18
CA MET A 599 -40.51 41.25 -17.85
C MET A 599 -39.82 40.97 -19.20
N TRP A 600 -39.89 39.72 -19.71
CA TRP A 600 -40.45 39.35 -21.03
C TRP A 600 -40.23 37.85 -21.31
N GLU A 601 -41.18 37.29 -22.07
CA GLU A 601 -41.46 35.88 -22.33
C GLU A 601 -40.44 35.16 -23.24
N GLY A 602 -40.31 33.85 -23.01
CA GLY A 602 -40.31 32.76 -24.00
C GLY A 602 -39.35 32.80 -25.19
N GLU A 603 -38.49 31.79 -25.28
CA GLU A 603 -38.27 31.08 -26.56
C GLU A 603 -37.70 29.67 -26.33
N GLN A 604 -38.38 28.68 -26.91
CA GLN A 604 -37.89 27.31 -27.08
C GLN A 604 -36.78 27.30 -28.15
N VAL A 605 -35.72 26.53 -27.92
CA VAL A 605 -34.74 26.22 -28.98
C VAL A 605 -34.72 24.70 -29.19
N PRO A 606 -34.90 24.22 -30.44
CA PRO A 606 -35.14 22.81 -30.75
C PRO A 606 -33.84 22.02 -30.96
N ALA A 607 -33.96 20.69 -30.81
CA ALA A 607 -32.95 19.71 -31.12
C ALA A 607 -32.59 19.70 -32.63
N MET A 608 -31.30 19.57 -32.94
CA MET A 608 -30.85 19.11 -34.25
C MET A 608 -29.69 18.11 -34.10
N ASP A 609 -29.95 16.93 -34.63
CA ASP A 609 -29.00 15.90 -35.00
C ASP A 609 -28.15 16.31 -36.23
N GLN A 610 -26.98 15.67 -36.30
CA GLN A 610 -26.09 15.41 -37.44
C GLN A 610 -24.79 16.24 -37.58
N ALA A 611 -23.71 15.46 -37.71
CA ALA A 611 -22.29 15.80 -37.91
C ALA A 611 -22.00 16.36 -39.33
N PRO A 612 -20.77 16.86 -39.62
CA PRO A 612 -19.49 16.16 -39.45
C PRO A 612 -18.63 16.64 -38.29
#